data_AF-X1M9H5-F1
#
_entry.id   AF-X1M9H5-F1
#
_cell.length_a   1.000
_cell.length_b   1.000
_cell.length_c   1.000
_cell.angle_alpha   90.00
_cell.angle_beta   90.00
_cell.angle_gamma   90.00
#
_symmetry.space_group_name_H-M   'P 1'
#
loop_
_entity.id
_entity.type
_entity.pdbx_description
1 polymer ?
#
loop_
_entity_poly.entity_id
_entity_poly.type
_entity_poly.pdbx_seq_one_letter_code
_entity_poly.pdbx_strand_id
1 'polypeptide(L)'
;EEGKPQMCLLGITGDTGDTDDFMSYCYAPNSASIGVASNHAFYNNEEVQNLISKALETYDKAERAEYYKKVQEIIHEDAGWVYLAHSNQNLVFSTTVHDFVLYPTSRMFFYPVWME
;
A
#
# COMPACT_ATOMS: atom_id res chain seq x y z
N GLU A 1 11.72 -8.97 7.57
CA GLU A 1 13.19 -8.76 7.75
C GLU A 1 13.59 -8.80 9.22
N GLU A 2 14.89 -8.91 9.53
CA GLU A 2 15.44 -8.93 10.90
C GLU A 2 15.39 -7.56 11.62
N GLY A 3 14.83 -6.49 11.02
CA GLY A 3 14.63 -5.19 11.67
C GLY A 3 15.91 -4.42 12.03
N LYS A 4 17.02 -4.70 11.33
CA LYS A 4 18.33 -4.08 11.58
C LYS A 4 18.43 -2.57 11.29
N PRO A 5 17.78 -2.00 10.24
CA PRO A 5 17.94 -0.59 9.95
C PRO A 5 17.13 0.28 10.93
N GLN A 6 17.72 1.38 11.38
CA GLN A 6 17.00 2.38 12.20
C GLN A 6 16.00 3.19 11.36
N MET A 7 16.30 3.38 10.08
CA MET A 7 15.45 4.04 9.09
C MET A 7 15.70 3.41 7.72
N CYS A 8 14.67 3.36 6.87
CA CYS A 8 14.79 2.92 5.49
C CYS A 8 13.89 3.75 4.57
N LEU A 9 14.25 3.81 3.29
CA LEU A 9 13.40 4.38 2.25
C LEU A 9 12.67 3.24 1.56
N LEU A 10 11.35 3.29 1.57
CA LEU A 10 10.48 2.27 1.01
C LEU A 10 9.36 2.90 0.17
N GLY A 11 8.66 2.06 -0.58
CA GLY A 11 7.48 2.43 -1.33
C GLY A 11 6.57 1.22 -1.52
N ILE A 12 5.32 1.49 -1.88
CA ILE A 12 4.30 0.48 -2.12
C ILE A 12 3.48 0.87 -3.35
N THR A 13 3.08 -0.12 -4.14
CA THR A 13 2.08 0.03 -5.21
C THR A 13 0.89 -0.85 -4.82
N GLY A 14 -0.33 -0.32 -4.95
CA GLY A 14 -1.54 -1.09 -4.65
C GLY A 14 -1.81 -2.16 -5.70
N ASP A 15 -2.28 -3.33 -5.26
CA ASP A 15 -2.57 -4.52 -6.05
C ASP A 15 -4.04 -4.62 -6.47
N THR A 16 -4.98 -4.12 -5.66
CA THR A 16 -6.42 -4.39 -5.84
C THR A 16 -7.30 -3.15 -6.01
N GLY A 17 -6.75 -1.96 -5.75
CA GLY A 17 -7.52 -0.70 -5.73
C GLY A 17 -8.41 -0.53 -4.49
N ASP A 18 -8.42 -1.49 -3.56
CA ASP A 18 -9.02 -1.31 -2.23
C ASP A 18 -8.04 -0.60 -1.30
N THR A 19 -8.56 0.28 -0.45
CA THR A 19 -7.77 1.01 0.56
C THR A 19 -7.13 0.06 1.58
N ASP A 20 -7.79 -1.07 1.87
CA ASP A 20 -7.28 -2.07 2.79
C ASP A 20 -5.90 -2.61 2.38
N ASP A 21 -5.64 -2.69 1.08
CA ASP A 21 -4.39 -3.20 0.54
C ASP A 21 -3.17 -2.43 1.08
N PHE A 22 -3.30 -1.12 1.27
CA PHE A 22 -2.26 -0.30 1.91
C PHE A 22 -2.33 -0.38 3.44
N MET A 23 -3.55 -0.31 3.99
CA MET A 23 -3.76 -0.18 5.43
C MET A 23 -3.38 -1.46 6.19
N SER A 24 -3.91 -2.60 5.75
CA SER A 24 -3.61 -3.88 6.36
C SER A 24 -2.16 -4.30 6.11
N TYR A 25 -1.60 -4.03 4.92
CA TYR A 25 -0.20 -4.33 4.64
C TYR A 25 0.76 -3.63 5.62
N CYS A 26 0.50 -2.37 5.96
CA CYS A 26 1.37 -1.58 6.84
C CYS A 26 1.01 -1.64 8.33
N TYR A 27 -0.26 -1.81 8.72
CA TYR A 27 -0.71 -1.47 10.08
C TYR A 27 -1.61 -2.51 10.78
N ALA A 28 -2.03 -3.58 10.10
CA ALA A 28 -2.85 -4.62 10.73
C ALA A 28 -2.07 -5.41 11.82
N PRO A 29 -2.77 -6.14 12.71
CA PRO A 29 -2.15 -6.85 13.84
C PRO A 29 -1.01 -7.80 13.46
N ASN A 30 -1.15 -8.49 12.33
CA ASN A 30 -0.15 -9.46 11.86
C ASN A 30 1.00 -8.81 11.08
N SER A 31 0.86 -7.54 10.71
CA SER A 31 1.79 -6.81 9.84
C SER A 31 3.08 -6.43 10.57
N ALA A 32 3.03 -6.28 11.90
CA ALA A 32 4.16 -5.87 12.75
C ALA A 32 5.02 -7.04 13.29
N SER A 33 4.76 -8.28 12.89
CA SER A 33 5.48 -9.46 13.41
C SER A 33 6.89 -9.59 12.82
N ILE A 34 7.91 -9.56 13.68
CA ILE A 34 9.33 -9.72 13.28
C ILE A 34 9.50 -11.00 12.46
N GLY A 35 10.19 -10.90 11.31
CA GLY A 35 10.43 -12.01 10.39
C GLY A 35 9.35 -12.22 9.32
N VAL A 36 8.12 -11.74 9.53
CA VAL A 36 6.99 -11.82 8.58
C VAL A 36 6.53 -10.44 8.10
N ALA A 37 6.96 -9.38 8.80
CA ALA A 37 6.45 -8.03 8.64
C ALA A 37 6.75 -7.40 7.28
N SER A 38 5.67 -7.03 6.60
CA SER A 38 5.56 -5.93 5.63
C SER A 38 5.66 -4.55 6.30
N ASN A 39 5.45 -4.46 7.61
CA ASN A 39 5.63 -3.25 8.41
C ASN A 39 7.08 -3.11 8.88
N HIS A 40 7.92 -2.43 8.09
CA HIS A 40 9.31 -2.16 8.47
C HIS A 40 9.45 -1.07 9.57
N ALA A 41 8.38 -0.36 9.92
CA ALA A 41 8.37 0.60 11.02
C ALA A 41 8.11 -0.06 12.39
N PHE A 42 7.70 -1.34 12.41
CA PHE A 42 7.27 -2.05 13.63
C PHE A 42 6.19 -1.31 14.44
N TYR A 43 5.41 -0.47 13.75
CA TYR A 43 4.33 0.29 14.35
C TYR A 43 3.22 -0.65 14.85
N ASN A 44 2.83 -0.52 16.12
CA ASN A 44 1.82 -1.36 16.76
C ASN A 44 0.91 -0.48 17.64
N ASN A 45 -0.30 -0.20 17.15
CA ASN A 45 -1.29 0.60 17.84
C ASN A 45 -2.64 -0.13 17.80
N GLU A 46 -3.18 -0.47 18.99
CA GLU A 46 -4.42 -1.25 19.12
C GLU A 46 -5.66 -0.51 18.57
N GLU A 47 -5.70 0.82 18.67
CA GLU A 47 -6.80 1.61 18.13
C GLU A 47 -6.81 1.56 16.61
N VAL A 48 -5.65 1.74 15.97
CA VAL A 48 -5.50 1.63 14.51
C VAL A 48 -5.92 0.23 14.04
N GLN A 49 -5.46 -0.81 14.72
CA GLN A 49 -5.80 -2.19 14.39
C GLN A 49 -7.31 -2.45 14.50
N ASN A 50 -7.95 -1.97 15.55
CA ASN A 50 -9.40 -2.11 15.73
C ASN A 50 -10.18 -1.38 14.63
N LEU A 51 -9.76 -0.17 14.26
CA LEU A 51 -10.40 0.59 13.18
C LEU A 51 -10.26 -0.12 11.83
N ILE A 52 -9.10 -0.70 11.53
CA ILE A 52 -8.90 -1.51 10.31
C ILE A 52 -9.79 -2.75 10.32
N SER A 53 -9.87 -3.48 11.45
CA SER A 53 -10.78 -4.63 11.57
C SER A 53 -12.24 -4.26 11.36
N LYS A 54 -12.70 -3.13 11.92
CA LYS A 54 -14.06 -2.62 11.66
C LYS A 54 -14.28 -2.26 10.20
N ALA A 55 -13.30 -1.63 9.56
CA ALA A 55 -13.36 -1.29 8.14
C ALA A 55 -13.51 -2.54 7.26
N LEU A 56 -12.81 -3.63 7.60
CA LEU A 56 -12.90 -4.93 6.91
C LEU A 56 -14.27 -5.60 7.06
N GLU A 57 -14.93 -5.44 8.21
CA GLU A 57 -16.26 -5.99 8.48
C GLU A 57 -17.40 -5.12 7.90
N THR A 58 -17.09 -3.92 7.42
CA THR A 58 -18.07 -2.93 6.96
C THR A 58 -18.21 -2.93 5.43
N TYR A 59 -19.41 -3.23 4.94
CA TYR A 59 -19.72 -3.23 3.49
C TYR A 59 -20.15 -1.86 2.96
N ASP A 60 -20.67 -0.98 3.81
CA ASP A 60 -21.00 0.38 3.39
C ASP A 60 -19.73 1.20 3.13
N LYS A 61 -19.62 1.74 1.92
CA LYS A 61 -18.40 2.42 1.48
C LYS A 61 -18.15 3.74 2.22
N ALA A 62 -19.21 4.46 2.60
CA ALA A 62 -19.06 5.74 3.27
C ALA A 62 -18.64 5.52 4.73
N GLU A 63 -19.29 4.58 5.42
CA GLU A 63 -18.90 4.18 6.78
C GLU A 63 -17.47 3.63 6.81
N ARG A 64 -17.11 2.76 5.85
CA ARG A 64 -15.76 2.23 5.71
C ARG A 64 -14.70 3.33 5.51
N ALA A 65 -15.04 4.36 4.73
CA ALA A 65 -14.15 5.49 4.48
C ALA A 65 -13.87 6.31 5.75
N GLU A 66 -14.86 6.48 6.64
CA GLU A 66 -14.66 7.19 7.90
C GLU A 66 -13.68 6.45 8.83
N TYR A 67 -13.75 5.11 8.90
CA TYR A 67 -12.75 4.33 9.65
C TYR A 67 -11.34 4.53 9.09
N TYR A 68 -11.15 4.43 7.77
CA TYR A 68 -9.84 4.64 7.16
C TYR A 68 -9.32 6.06 7.28
N LYS A 69 -10.21 7.06 7.25
CA LYS A 69 -9.83 8.45 7.50
C LYS A 69 -9.32 8.62 8.92
N LYS A 70 -9.98 7.99 9.90
CA LYS A 70 -9.51 8.04 11.29
C LYS A 70 -8.17 7.35 11.48
N VAL A 71 -7.96 6.22 10.81
CA VAL A 71 -6.64 5.56 10.76
C VAL A 71 -5.57 6.50 10.19
N GLN A 72 -5.85 7.17 9.07
CA GLN A 72 -4.93 8.12 8.44
C GLN A 72 -4.55 9.29 9.37
N GLU A 73 -5.50 9.81 10.14
CA GLU A 73 -5.23 10.84 11.15
C GLU A 73 -4.24 10.32 12.21
N ILE A 74 -4.51 9.15 12.78
CA ILE A 74 -3.67 8.58 13.86
C ILE A 74 -2.25 8.29 13.36
N ILE A 75 -2.11 7.61 12.21
CA ILE A 75 -0.78 7.25 11.70
C ILE A 75 0.03 8.47 11.24
N HIS A 76 -0.64 9.56 10.86
CA HIS A 76 0.02 10.83 10.57
C HIS A 76 0.62 11.46 11.82
N GLU A 77 -0.17 11.54 12.90
CA GLU A 77 0.28 12.11 14.18
C GLU A 77 1.36 11.25 14.86
N ASP A 78 1.21 9.92 14.81
CA ASP A 78 2.17 8.99 15.42
C ASP A 78 3.50 8.92 14.65
N ALA A 79 3.51 9.38 13.39
CA ALA A 79 4.70 9.53 12.55
C ALA A 79 5.60 8.27 12.46
N GLY A 80 5.00 7.07 12.46
CA GLY A 80 5.72 5.81 12.25
C GLY A 80 6.36 5.70 10.85
N TRP A 81 5.83 6.46 9.90
CA TRP A 81 6.37 6.63 8.55
C TRP A 81 6.42 8.12 8.20
N VAL A 82 7.39 8.49 7.36
CA VAL A 82 7.42 9.82 6.73
C VAL A 82 6.93 9.67 5.29
N TYR A 83 5.70 10.09 5.01
CA TYR A 83 5.14 10.03 3.66
C TYR A 83 5.71 11.16 2.80
N LEU A 84 6.44 10.81 1.75
CA LEU A 84 7.20 11.77 0.94
C LEU A 84 6.46 12.21 -0.33
N ALA A 85 5.94 11.27 -1.11
CA ALA A 85 5.35 11.56 -2.42
C ALA A 85 4.49 10.41 -2.96
N HIS A 86 3.62 10.74 -3.91
CA HIS A 86 2.99 9.78 -4.84
C HIS A 86 3.59 10.02 -6.23
N SER A 87 4.15 8.98 -6.86
CA SER A 87 4.84 9.10 -8.15
C SER A 87 3.91 8.85 -9.34
N ASN A 88 4.19 9.56 -10.44
CA ASN A 88 3.61 9.21 -11.74
C ASN A 88 4.36 8.02 -12.33
N GLN A 89 3.62 7.01 -12.79
CA GLN A 89 4.20 5.87 -13.48
C GLN A 89 4.53 6.27 -14.93
N ASN A 90 5.81 6.21 -15.28
CA ASN A 90 6.29 6.53 -16.62
C ASN A 90 6.97 5.29 -17.22
N LEU A 91 6.51 4.87 -18.41
CA LEU A 91 7.17 3.84 -19.22
C LEU A 91 7.41 4.40 -20.62
N VAL A 92 8.57 4.07 -21.18
CA VAL A 92 8.99 4.49 -22.52
C VAL A 92 9.29 3.25 -23.35
N PHE A 93 8.70 3.19 -24.54
CA PHE A 93 8.89 2.09 -25.49
C PHE A 93 9.41 2.61 -26.83
N SER A 94 10.04 1.73 -27.61
CA SER A 94 10.33 1.99 -29.02
C SER A 94 9.02 2.24 -29.78
N THR A 95 9.07 3.05 -30.85
CA THR A 95 7.91 3.28 -31.73
C THR A 95 7.43 2.01 -32.44
N THR A 96 8.25 0.95 -32.45
CA THR A 96 7.93 -0.37 -33.01
C THR A 96 7.13 -1.25 -32.05
N VAL A 97 6.93 -0.85 -30.79
CA VAL A 97 6.16 -1.61 -29.79
C VAL A 97 4.72 -1.13 -29.82
N HIS A 98 3.79 -2.08 -29.97
CA HIS A 98 2.37 -1.81 -30.07
C HIS A 98 1.57 -2.52 -28.97
N ASP A 99 0.39 -1.98 -28.66
CA ASP A 99 -0.63 -2.56 -27.78
C ASP A 99 -0.22 -2.83 -26.31
N PHE A 100 0.90 -2.23 -25.85
CA PHE A 100 1.19 -2.19 -24.42
C PHE A 100 0.23 -1.22 -23.71
N VAL A 101 -0.43 -1.71 -22.67
CA VAL A 101 -1.29 -0.91 -21.79
C VAL A 101 -0.64 -0.81 -20.41
N LEU A 102 -0.53 0.41 -19.90
CA LEU A 102 -0.02 0.66 -18.56
C LEU A 102 -1.07 0.26 -17.51
N TYR A 103 -0.74 -0.71 -16.66
CA TYR A 103 -1.62 -1.11 -15.56
C TYR A 103 -1.29 -0.33 -14.28
N PRO A 104 -2.31 0.15 -13.55
CA PRO A 104 -2.12 0.97 -12.33
C PRO A 104 -1.47 0.21 -11.18
N THR A 105 -1.45 -1.12 -11.23
CA THR A 105 -0.82 -2.01 -10.23
C THR A 105 0.65 -2.28 -10.53
N SER A 106 1.26 -1.53 -11.46
CA SER A 106 2.64 -1.72 -11.96
C SER A 106 2.93 -3.09 -12.60
N ARG A 107 1.93 -3.96 -12.77
CA ARG A 107 2.09 -5.24 -13.47
C ARG A 107 2.29 -5.02 -14.97
N MET A 108 3.24 -5.75 -15.54
CA MET A 108 3.53 -5.69 -16.97
C MET A 108 2.93 -6.89 -17.68
N PHE A 109 1.86 -6.68 -18.44
CA PHE A 109 1.24 -7.72 -19.26
C PHE A 109 1.68 -7.56 -20.71
N PHE A 110 2.49 -8.50 -21.18
CA PHE A 110 3.02 -8.49 -22.56
C PHE A 110 2.27 -9.40 -23.53
N TYR A 111 1.26 -10.15 -23.06
CA TYR A 111 0.48 -11.05 -23.92
C TYR A 111 -0.15 -10.37 -25.16
N PRO A 112 -0.73 -9.15 -25.07
CA PRO A 112 -1.26 -8.47 -26.26
C PRO A 112 -0.19 -7.71 -27.07
N VAL A 113 1.06 -7.66 -26.58
CA VAL A 113 2.10 -6.78 -27.11
C VAL A 113 2.82 -7.45 -28.26
N TRP A 114 3.03 -6.70 -29.34
CA TRP A 114 3.82 -7.14 -30.49
C TRP A 114 4.78 -6.05 -30.97
N MET A 115 5.73 -6.44 -31.80
CA MET A 115 6.70 -5.54 -32.42
C MET A 115 6.70 -5.70 -33.94
N GLU A 116 6.81 -4.59 -34.66
CA GLU A 116 7.08 -4.55 -36.11
C GLU A 116 8.51 -4.96 -36.46
#